data_AF-A0A8X8D8X9-F1
#
_entry.id   AF-A0A8X8D8X9-F1
#
_cell.length_a   1.000
_cell.length_b   1.000
_cell.length_c   1.000
_cell.angle_alpha   90.00
_cell.angle_beta   90.00
_cell.angle_gamma   90.00
#
_symmetry.space_group_name_H-M   'P 1'
#
loop_
_entity.id
_entity.type
_entity.pdbx_description
1 polymer ?
#
loop_
_entity_poly.entity_id
_entity_poly.type
_entity_poly.pdbx_seq_one_letter_code
_entity_poly.pdbx_strand_id
1 'polypeptide(L)'
;MVSVKATLGHTCPSLKPTSNGVFQGDNPLDFALPVAILQICLVIVGGVLLGPSALVRSKGYLQAVFPTKSLTVLDTHANIGLIFFLFLAGLELDPKSLDVNGTAFLVFMRAALSIAAFPVLARILAELKLLTTNVGRMAMSAAAVNDVAAWILLALATSLSGSNTSPIISFWVFLSGCIFVICSILIVPPIFEWMTKRCREGEPVEEMHVCATLAAVLAAGFVTDAIGNHAIFGAFVNGILVPKEWPFAGALVEKIEDLVSGLFLPLYFVSSGLKINVATIQGLQSWGLLIISRKKMRPSGFVAIFFLIFLSVSSAYPGWKKQYKPCKQLVLYFHDIIYNGQNAANATAAIVAAPEGANLTILAGQFHFGNIAVFDDPITLDNNLHSPPVGRAQGMYIYDTKNTFTAWLGFTFALNSTEHQGTISFIGADPILVKSRDISVVGGTGDFFMHRGIATIMTDSFEGDVYFRLRVDVKFYECW
;
A
#
# COMPACT_ATOMS: atom_id res chain seq x y z
N MET A 1 47.02 10.57 7.59
CA MET A 1 45.64 10.38 8.09
C MET A 1 44.88 11.67 7.90
N VAL A 2 44.22 11.84 6.76
CA VAL A 2 43.39 13.02 6.46
C VAL A 2 41.95 12.63 6.78
N SER A 3 41.42 13.20 7.85
CA SER A 3 40.02 13.06 8.24
C SER A 3 39.17 13.96 7.34
N VAL A 4 38.53 13.37 6.32
CA VAL A 4 37.54 14.07 5.50
C VAL A 4 36.21 14.07 6.25
N LYS A 5 35.86 15.25 6.78
CA LYS A 5 34.55 15.56 7.35
C LYS A 5 33.58 15.77 6.19
N ALA A 6 32.75 14.78 5.88
CA ALA A 6 31.72 14.90 4.85
C ALA A 6 30.50 15.64 5.42
N THR A 7 30.45 16.95 5.19
CA THR A 7 29.20 17.71 5.16
C THR A 7 28.55 17.51 3.79
N LEU A 8 27.57 16.62 3.70
CA LEU A 8 26.67 16.50 2.54
C LEU A 8 25.25 16.40 3.05
N GLY A 9 24.57 17.55 3.09
CA GLY A 9 23.13 17.60 3.03
C GLY A 9 22.69 17.19 1.63
N HIS A 10 22.48 15.90 1.43
CA HIS A 10 21.67 15.38 0.34
C HIS A 10 20.68 14.40 0.95
N THR A 11 19.40 14.76 0.86
CA THR A 11 18.29 13.84 1.02
C THR A 11 18.52 12.67 0.06
N CYS A 12 18.82 11.48 0.60
CA CYS A 12 18.77 10.26 -0.18
C CYS A 12 17.34 10.12 -0.72
N PRO A 13 17.13 9.96 -2.04
CA PRO A 13 15.82 9.57 -2.52
C PRO A 13 15.47 8.23 -1.88
N SER A 14 14.27 8.14 -1.31
CA SER A 14 13.74 6.92 -0.69
C SER A 14 13.89 5.76 -1.69
N LEU A 15 14.79 4.84 -1.39
CA LEU A 15 14.92 3.57 -2.09
C LEU A 15 13.65 2.77 -1.81
N LYS A 16 12.71 2.80 -2.76
CA LYS A 16 11.60 1.84 -2.78
C LYS A 16 12.21 0.45 -2.90
N PRO A 17 11.88 -0.51 -2.00
CA PRO A 17 12.27 -1.90 -2.20
C PRO A 17 11.75 -2.38 -3.55
N THR A 18 12.61 -3.01 -4.35
CA THR A 18 12.37 -3.52 -5.72
C THR A 18 11.46 -4.76 -5.77
N SER A 19 10.71 -5.03 -4.71
CA SER A 19 9.79 -6.15 -4.61
C SER A 19 8.48 -5.65 -4.01
N ASN A 20 7.52 -5.30 -4.88
CA ASN A 20 6.12 -5.44 -4.51
C ASN A 20 5.88 -6.95 -4.43
N GLY A 21 5.54 -7.46 -3.25
CA GLY A 21 5.47 -8.89 -2.94
C GLY A 21 4.66 -9.73 -3.94
N VAL A 22 4.81 -11.05 -3.78
CA VAL A 22 4.32 -12.26 -4.49
C VAL A 22 3.12 -12.21 -5.48
N PHE A 23 2.31 -11.16 -5.54
CA PHE A 23 1.23 -11.02 -6.53
C PHE A 23 1.59 -9.95 -7.59
N GLN A 24 2.35 -10.40 -8.59
CA GLN A 24 2.65 -9.64 -9.81
C GLN A 24 1.43 -9.60 -10.75
N GLY A 25 0.97 -8.40 -11.08
CA GLY A 25 0.18 -8.13 -12.29
C GLY A 25 -1.15 -7.43 -12.07
N ASP A 26 -1.83 -7.75 -10.96
CA ASP A 26 -3.11 -7.14 -10.63
C ASP A 26 -2.94 -6.06 -9.57
N ASN A 27 -3.51 -4.89 -9.82
CA ASN A 27 -3.53 -3.82 -8.84
C ASN A 27 -4.30 -4.37 -7.62
N PRO A 28 -3.72 -4.44 -6.41
CA PRO A 28 -4.44 -4.97 -5.24
C PRO A 28 -5.71 -4.17 -4.93
N LEU A 29 -5.82 -2.95 -5.47
CA LEU A 29 -7.03 -2.12 -5.48
C LEU A 29 -8.24 -2.78 -6.18
N ASP A 30 -8.03 -3.66 -7.16
CA ASP A 30 -9.12 -4.30 -7.92
C ASP A 30 -9.75 -5.48 -7.15
N PHE A 31 -9.00 -6.10 -6.23
CA PHE A 31 -9.45 -7.28 -5.49
C PHE A 31 -9.59 -7.07 -3.97
N ALA A 32 -8.78 -6.21 -3.35
CA ALA A 32 -8.83 -6.01 -1.89
C ALA A 32 -9.88 -4.97 -1.47
N LEU A 33 -10.06 -3.89 -2.25
CA LEU A 33 -11.01 -2.81 -1.93
C LEU A 33 -12.47 -3.31 -1.84
N PRO A 34 -12.99 -4.09 -2.80
CA PRO A 34 -14.37 -4.59 -2.71
C PRO A 34 -14.52 -5.59 -1.57
N VAL A 35 -13.52 -6.44 -1.32
CA VAL A 35 -13.56 -7.48 -0.28
C VAL A 35 -13.52 -6.90 1.12
N ALA A 36 -12.69 -5.88 1.38
CA ALA A 36 -12.60 -5.22 2.67
C ALA A 36 -13.87 -4.41 3.00
N ILE A 37 -14.39 -3.65 2.05
CA ILE A 37 -15.67 -2.93 2.20
C ILE A 37 -16.80 -3.94 2.43
N LEU A 38 -16.83 -5.02 1.65
CA LEU A 38 -17.80 -6.10 1.83
C LEU A 38 -17.68 -6.74 3.21
N GLN A 39 -16.47 -6.99 3.72
CA GLN A 39 -16.25 -7.53 5.06
C GLN A 39 -16.81 -6.60 6.14
N ILE A 40 -16.50 -5.29 6.08
CA ILE A 40 -17.01 -4.32 7.04
C ILE A 40 -18.54 -4.26 6.98
N CYS A 41 -19.12 -4.20 5.78
CA CYS A 41 -20.57 -4.21 5.58
C CYS A 41 -21.20 -5.49 6.14
N LEU A 42 -20.61 -6.66 5.89
CA LEU A 42 -21.10 -7.94 6.40
C LEU A 42 -21.02 -8.02 7.92
N VAL A 43 -19.93 -7.54 8.53
CA VAL A 43 -19.76 -7.50 9.98
C VAL A 43 -20.79 -6.57 10.63
N ILE A 44 -21.03 -5.39 10.06
CA ILE A 44 -22.04 -4.44 10.55
C ILE A 44 -23.44 -5.04 10.40
N VAL A 45 -23.78 -5.60 9.23
CA VAL A 45 -25.08 -6.25 8.99
C VAL A 45 -25.28 -7.43 9.94
N GLY A 46 -24.25 -8.25 10.15
CA GLY A 46 -24.25 -9.32 11.14
C GLY A 46 -24.53 -8.81 12.54
N GLY A 47 -23.87 -7.72 12.97
CA GLY A 47 -24.14 -7.06 14.25
C GLY A 47 -25.57 -6.54 14.37
N VAL A 48 -26.12 -5.93 13.31
CA VAL A 48 -27.53 -5.45 13.28
C VAL A 48 -28.52 -6.60 13.41
N LEU A 49 -28.26 -7.72 12.72
CA LEU A 49 -29.10 -8.93 12.77
C LEU A 49 -29.04 -9.62 14.14
N LEU A 50 -27.84 -9.70 14.73
CA LEU A 50 -27.63 -10.22 16.09
C LEU A 50 -28.17 -9.25 17.16
N GLY A 51 -28.34 -7.98 16.82
CA GLY A 51 -28.83 -6.92 17.69
C GLY A 51 -30.36 -6.87 17.81
N PRO A 52 -30.89 -5.83 18.50
CA PRO A 52 -32.32 -5.67 18.81
C PRO A 52 -33.22 -5.53 17.60
N SER A 53 -32.66 -5.37 16.40
CA SER A 53 -33.40 -5.25 15.15
C SER A 53 -33.98 -6.58 14.64
N ALA A 54 -33.38 -7.74 14.97
CA ALA A 54 -33.89 -9.04 14.52
C ALA A 54 -33.94 -10.12 15.62
N LEU A 55 -32.81 -10.74 15.98
CA LEU A 55 -32.77 -11.93 16.86
C LEU A 55 -33.07 -11.60 18.35
N VAL A 56 -32.70 -10.40 18.79
CA VAL A 56 -32.89 -9.93 20.18
C VAL A 56 -34.34 -9.48 20.48
N ARG A 57 -35.28 -9.64 19.54
CA ARG A 57 -36.71 -9.34 19.76
C ARG A 57 -37.33 -10.20 20.86
N SER A 58 -36.76 -11.39 21.12
CA SER A 58 -37.06 -12.23 22.29
C SER A 58 -36.15 -11.84 23.46
N LYS A 59 -36.73 -11.34 24.57
CA LYS A 59 -36.00 -11.01 25.80
C LYS A 59 -35.19 -12.18 26.38
N GLY A 60 -35.63 -13.42 26.12
CA GLY A 60 -34.93 -14.64 26.56
C GLY A 60 -33.64 -14.92 25.78
N TYR A 61 -33.59 -14.59 24.49
CA TYR A 61 -32.39 -14.78 23.66
C TYR A 61 -31.29 -13.78 24.02
N LEU A 62 -31.63 -12.51 24.27
CA LEU A 62 -30.65 -11.51 24.67
C LEU A 62 -29.99 -11.85 26.00
N GLN A 63 -30.75 -12.26 27.02
CA GLN A 63 -30.18 -12.60 28.32
C GLN A 63 -29.36 -13.91 28.29
N ALA A 64 -29.67 -14.83 27.37
CA ALA A 64 -28.95 -16.08 27.20
C ALA A 64 -27.64 -15.92 26.40
N VAL A 65 -27.62 -15.08 25.36
CA VAL A 65 -26.47 -14.95 24.43
C VAL A 65 -25.62 -13.71 24.71
N PHE A 66 -26.22 -12.59 25.12
CA PHE A 66 -25.53 -11.30 25.39
C PHE A 66 -25.99 -10.67 26.71
N PRO A 67 -25.55 -11.18 27.88
CA PRO A 67 -25.82 -10.53 29.15
C PRO A 67 -25.27 -9.10 29.18
N THR A 68 -25.94 -8.19 29.90
CA THR A 68 -25.55 -6.76 29.97
C THR A 68 -24.10 -6.55 30.38
N LYS A 69 -23.56 -7.41 31.25
CA LYS A 69 -22.14 -7.39 31.65
C LYS A 69 -21.18 -7.70 30.49
N SER A 70 -21.53 -8.62 29.59
CA SER A 70 -20.67 -8.95 28.45
C SER A 70 -20.69 -7.87 27.37
N LEU A 71 -21.81 -7.17 27.21
CA LEU A 71 -21.91 -6.02 26.30
C LEU A 71 -21.00 -4.87 26.74
N THR A 72 -20.93 -4.58 28.05
CA THR A 72 -19.98 -3.59 28.57
C THR A 72 -18.53 -3.99 28.29
N VAL A 73 -18.18 -5.27 28.46
CA VAL A 73 -16.83 -5.78 28.14
C VAL A 73 -16.55 -5.70 26.64
N LEU A 74 -17.51 -6.06 25.80
CA LEU A 74 -17.38 -5.95 24.35
C LEU A 74 -17.15 -4.49 23.92
N ASP A 75 -17.90 -3.55 24.50
CA ASP A 75 -17.78 -2.12 24.24
C ASP A 75 -16.43 -1.55 24.68
N THR A 76 -15.91 -1.97 25.84
CA THR A 76 -14.60 -1.51 26.29
C THR A 76 -13.47 -2.01 25.39
N HIS A 77 -13.51 -3.29 24.98
CA HIS A 77 -12.52 -3.86 24.06
C HIS A 77 -12.62 -3.23 22.66
N ALA A 78 -13.84 -3.00 22.17
CA ALA A 78 -14.09 -2.29 20.92
C ALA A 78 -13.49 -0.87 20.91
N ASN A 79 -13.69 -0.11 22.00
CA ASN A 79 -13.16 1.24 22.12
C ASN A 79 -11.64 1.28 22.27
N ILE A 80 -11.05 0.37 23.05
CA ILE A 80 -9.58 0.20 23.13
C ILE A 80 -9.01 -0.13 21.74
N GLY A 81 -9.69 -1.00 21.02
CA GLY A 81 -9.40 -1.33 19.63
C GLY A 81 -9.32 -0.12 18.71
N LEU A 82 -10.33 0.74 18.81
CA LEU A 82 -10.42 1.96 18.02
C LEU A 82 -9.33 2.98 18.38
N ILE A 83 -8.99 3.08 19.67
CA ILE A 83 -7.88 3.91 20.17
C ILE A 83 -6.56 3.47 19.53
N PHE A 84 -6.23 2.18 19.59
CA PHE A 84 -5.00 1.67 18.98
C PHE A 84 -5.01 1.79 17.46
N PHE A 85 -6.18 1.59 16.84
CA PHE A 85 -6.34 1.79 15.41
C PHE A 85 -6.02 3.23 14.97
N LEU A 86 -6.56 4.24 15.65
CA LEU A 86 -6.22 5.64 15.32
C LEU A 86 -4.79 6.01 15.69
N PHE A 87 -4.23 5.40 16.72
CA PHE A 87 -2.81 5.56 17.00
C PHE A 87 -1.95 5.09 15.82
N LEU A 88 -2.22 3.90 15.27
CA LEU A 88 -1.54 3.39 14.06
C LEU A 88 -1.75 4.31 12.85
N ALA A 89 -2.98 4.77 12.62
CA ALA A 89 -3.27 5.71 11.54
C ALA A 89 -2.47 7.02 11.67
N GLY A 90 -2.33 7.55 12.90
CA GLY A 90 -1.47 8.72 13.18
C GLY A 90 0.01 8.42 12.94
N LEU A 91 0.46 7.23 13.37
CA LEU A 91 1.84 6.76 13.22
C LEU A 91 2.26 6.60 11.76
N GLU A 92 1.32 6.30 10.86
CA GLU A 92 1.56 6.22 9.41
C GLU A 92 1.49 7.59 8.70
N LEU A 93 0.67 8.53 9.21
CA LEU A 93 0.48 9.87 8.62
C LEU A 93 1.63 10.84 8.80
N ASP A 94 2.42 11.12 7.76
CA ASP A 94 3.53 12.06 7.87
C ASP A 94 3.09 13.55 7.85
N PRO A 95 3.32 14.32 8.94
CA PRO A 95 2.89 15.70 9.02
C PRO A 95 3.74 16.65 8.14
N LYS A 96 5.00 16.31 7.84
CA LYS A 96 5.92 17.20 7.08
C LYS A 96 5.54 17.33 5.61
N SER A 97 4.69 16.43 5.09
CA SER A 97 4.30 16.39 3.69
C SER A 97 2.83 16.82 3.45
N LEU A 98 2.22 17.46 4.45
CA LEU A 98 0.90 18.11 4.35
C LEU A 98 0.93 19.42 3.52
N ASP A 99 1.60 19.42 2.36
CA ASP A 99 1.49 20.53 1.40
C ASP A 99 0.25 20.30 0.53
N VAL A 100 -0.86 20.95 0.91
CA VAL A 100 -2.17 20.66 0.34
C VAL A 100 -2.59 21.77 -0.60
N ASN A 101 -2.80 21.42 -1.86
CA ASN A 101 -3.37 22.32 -2.87
C ASN A 101 -4.81 22.71 -2.44
N GLY A 102 -5.03 23.98 -2.11
CA GLY A 102 -6.20 24.44 -1.35
C GLY A 102 -7.57 24.13 -1.98
N THR A 103 -7.65 24.05 -3.31
CA THR A 103 -8.87 23.69 -4.04
C THR A 103 -9.21 22.21 -3.92
N ALA A 104 -8.22 21.31 -3.97
CA ALA A 104 -8.45 19.88 -3.80
C ALA A 104 -8.81 19.54 -2.34
N PHE A 105 -8.18 20.22 -1.38
CA PHE A 105 -8.53 20.16 0.04
C PHE A 105 -9.98 20.59 0.31
N LEU A 106 -10.44 21.70 -0.28
CA LEU A 106 -11.81 22.20 -0.14
C LEU A 106 -12.87 21.25 -0.74
N VAL A 107 -12.57 20.63 -1.88
CA VAL A 107 -13.46 19.64 -2.52
C VAL A 107 -13.55 18.37 -1.68
N PHE A 108 -12.42 17.87 -1.17
CA PHE A 108 -12.41 16.71 -0.28
C PHE A 108 -13.09 17.01 1.06
N MET A 109 -12.83 18.16 1.68
CA MET A 109 -13.50 18.63 2.89
C MET A 109 -15.02 18.60 2.73
N ARG A 110 -15.55 19.12 1.61
CA ARG A 110 -16.99 19.12 1.31
C ARG A 110 -17.57 17.71 1.19
N ALA A 111 -16.81 16.75 0.66
CA ALA A 111 -17.22 15.35 0.59
C ALA A 111 -17.14 14.65 1.97
N ALA A 112 -16.09 14.93 2.76
CA ALA A 112 -15.89 14.39 4.11
C ALA A 112 -16.95 14.89 5.11
N LEU A 113 -17.30 16.19 5.05
CA LEU A 113 -18.37 16.85 5.81
C LEU A 113 -19.75 16.20 5.63
N SER A 114 -19.95 15.41 4.57
CA SER A 114 -21.24 14.79 4.29
C SER A 114 -21.45 13.47 5.04
N ILE A 115 -20.40 12.67 5.29
CA ILE A 115 -20.57 11.25 5.69
C ILE A 115 -19.42 10.70 6.57
N ALA A 116 -18.22 11.28 6.55
CA ALA A 116 -17.04 10.52 6.99
C ALA A 116 -16.89 10.45 8.53
N ALA A 117 -16.99 9.24 9.07
CA ALA A 117 -16.37 8.91 10.35
C ALA A 117 -14.86 8.77 10.11
N PHE A 118 -14.06 9.67 10.67
CA PHE A 118 -12.60 9.66 10.56
C PHE A 118 -11.96 8.27 10.74
N PRO A 119 -12.36 7.44 11.72
CA PRO A 119 -11.77 6.12 11.90
C PRO A 119 -12.05 5.13 10.77
N VAL A 120 -13.21 5.23 10.13
CA VAL A 120 -13.58 4.33 9.02
C VAL A 120 -12.77 4.70 7.78
N LEU A 121 -12.62 5.99 7.49
CA LEU A 121 -11.80 6.45 6.37
C LEU A 121 -10.32 6.09 6.57
N ALA A 122 -9.80 6.30 7.78
CA ALA A 122 -8.45 5.91 8.15
C ALA A 122 -8.20 4.42 7.95
N ARG A 123 -9.17 3.56 8.32
CA ARG A 123 -9.10 2.10 8.12
C ARG A 123 -9.03 1.76 6.65
N ILE A 124 -9.96 2.31 5.86
CA ILE A 124 -10.00 2.05 4.42
C ILE A 124 -8.66 2.46 3.80
N LEU A 125 -8.12 3.64 4.12
CA LEU A 125 -6.85 4.08 3.55
C LEU A 125 -5.64 3.25 4.04
N ALA A 126 -5.66 2.79 5.30
CA ALA A 126 -4.62 1.93 5.87
C ALA A 126 -4.58 0.56 5.19
N GLU A 127 -5.75 -0.08 5.08
CA GLU A 127 -5.88 -1.38 4.41
C GLU A 127 -5.51 -1.31 2.93
N LEU A 128 -5.76 -0.16 2.28
CA LEU A 128 -5.34 0.08 0.90
C LEU A 128 -3.87 0.49 0.77
N LYS A 129 -3.14 0.63 1.89
CA LYS A 129 -1.77 1.17 1.94
C LYS A 129 -1.65 2.52 1.22
N LEU A 130 -2.74 3.29 1.19
CA LEU A 130 -2.82 4.59 0.54
C LEU A 130 -2.53 5.75 1.52
N LEU A 131 -2.40 5.48 2.82
CA LEU A 131 -2.17 6.51 3.85
C LEU A 131 -0.97 7.41 3.55
N THR A 132 0.08 6.89 2.92
CA THR A 132 1.30 7.64 2.58
C THR A 132 1.22 8.39 1.25
N THR A 133 0.21 8.09 0.41
CA THR A 133 0.02 8.73 -0.89
C THR A 133 -0.52 10.16 -0.78
N ASN A 134 -0.34 10.97 -1.82
CA ASN A 134 -0.86 12.35 -1.86
C ASN A 134 -2.39 12.39 -1.67
N VAL A 135 -3.11 11.40 -2.20
CA VAL A 135 -4.56 11.29 -2.07
C VAL A 135 -4.95 10.88 -0.64
N GLY A 136 -4.31 9.86 -0.08
CA GLY A 136 -4.60 9.42 1.29
C GLY A 136 -4.27 10.47 2.35
N ARG A 137 -3.17 11.20 2.18
CA ARG A 137 -2.77 12.28 3.09
C ARG A 137 -3.73 13.47 3.04
N MET A 138 -4.15 13.88 1.84
CA MET A 138 -5.17 14.92 1.66
C MET A 138 -6.52 14.48 2.23
N ALA A 139 -6.86 13.21 2.06
CA ALA A 139 -8.09 12.65 2.58
C ALA A 139 -8.13 12.64 4.11
N MET A 140 -7.03 12.22 4.74
CA MET A 140 -6.90 12.15 6.19
C MET A 140 -6.84 13.53 6.84
N SER A 141 -6.15 14.51 6.24
CA SER A 141 -6.08 15.86 6.80
C SER A 141 -7.44 16.57 6.77
N ALA A 142 -8.16 16.45 5.67
CA ALA A 142 -9.50 16.98 5.55
C ALA A 142 -10.48 16.26 6.51
N ALA A 143 -10.38 14.94 6.64
CA ALA A 143 -11.21 14.22 7.60
C ALA A 143 -10.88 14.60 9.06
N ALA A 144 -9.62 14.84 9.41
CA ALA A 144 -9.23 15.28 10.75
C ALA A 144 -9.79 16.69 11.07
N VAL A 145 -9.69 17.64 10.13
CA VAL A 145 -10.27 18.99 10.29
C VAL A 145 -11.79 18.92 10.38
N ASN A 146 -12.42 18.06 9.58
CA ASN A 146 -13.85 17.81 9.64
C ASN A 146 -14.28 17.27 11.02
N ASP A 147 -13.57 16.30 11.57
CA ASP A 147 -13.88 15.73 12.88
C ASP A 147 -13.79 16.80 13.98
N VAL A 148 -12.72 17.61 14.00
CA VAL A 148 -12.59 18.73 14.95
C VAL A 148 -13.76 19.72 14.80
N ALA A 149 -14.13 20.08 13.58
CA ALA A 149 -15.26 20.97 13.33
C ALA A 149 -16.60 20.34 13.78
N ALA A 150 -16.79 19.04 13.56
CA ALA A 150 -17.98 18.31 13.98
C ALA A 150 -18.13 18.27 15.50
N TRP A 151 -17.03 18.06 16.25
CA TRP A 151 -17.04 18.09 17.71
C TRP A 151 -17.32 19.49 18.27
N ILE A 152 -16.77 20.55 17.66
CA ILE A 152 -17.08 21.94 18.03
C ILE A 152 -18.56 22.25 17.79
N LEU A 153 -19.10 21.84 16.64
CA LEU A 153 -20.51 22.03 16.30
C LEU A 153 -21.44 21.21 17.21
N LEU A 154 -21.05 19.99 17.58
CA LEU A 154 -21.79 19.14 18.52
C LEU A 154 -21.78 19.73 19.94
N ALA A 155 -20.63 20.23 20.39
CA ALA A 155 -20.51 20.93 21.68
C ALA A 155 -21.36 22.22 21.70
N LEU A 156 -21.45 22.94 20.58
CA LEU A 156 -22.33 24.10 20.44
C LEU A 156 -23.81 23.68 20.42
N ALA A 157 -24.16 22.64 19.67
CA ALA A 157 -25.54 22.15 19.56
C ALA A 157 -26.07 21.62 20.90
N THR A 158 -25.24 20.89 21.66
CA THR A 158 -25.57 20.40 23.00
C THR A 158 -25.74 21.55 24.00
N SER A 159 -24.89 22.58 23.93
CA SER A 159 -25.06 23.80 24.72
C SER A 159 -26.35 24.55 24.39
N LEU A 160 -26.76 24.59 23.12
CA LEU A 160 -28.00 25.27 22.69
C LEU A 160 -29.27 24.46 23.01
N SER A 161 -29.15 23.13 23.15
CA SER A 161 -30.28 22.22 23.38
C SER A 161 -30.55 21.92 24.86
N GLY A 162 -29.62 22.21 25.78
CA GLY A 162 -29.80 21.94 27.20
C GLY A 162 -30.44 23.12 27.94
N SER A 163 -31.55 22.87 28.64
CA SER A 163 -32.32 23.92 29.35
C SER A 163 -31.58 24.57 30.53
N ASN A 164 -30.42 24.03 30.95
CA ASN A 164 -29.63 24.48 32.12
C ASN A 164 -28.11 24.51 31.88
N THR A 165 -27.63 24.33 30.64
CA THR A 165 -26.18 24.25 30.33
C THR A 165 -25.68 25.53 29.69
N SER A 166 -24.79 26.23 30.37
CA SER A 166 -24.20 27.48 29.91
C SER A 166 -23.18 27.27 28.77
N PRO A 167 -23.11 28.16 27.76
CA PRO A 167 -22.15 28.10 26.64
C PRO A 167 -20.67 28.08 27.04
N ILE A 168 -20.38 28.38 28.31
CA ILE A 168 -19.04 28.35 28.91
C ILE A 168 -18.43 26.95 28.87
N ILE A 169 -19.24 25.89 28.93
CA ILE A 169 -18.77 24.50 28.94
C ILE A 169 -18.11 24.15 27.60
N SER A 170 -18.76 24.49 26.47
CA SER A 170 -18.22 24.21 25.13
C SER A 170 -16.92 24.97 24.86
N PHE A 171 -16.83 26.22 25.35
CA PHE A 171 -15.60 27.01 25.28
C PHE A 171 -14.48 26.40 26.14
N TRP A 172 -14.81 25.91 27.34
CA TRP A 172 -13.86 25.24 28.23
C TRP A 172 -13.32 23.93 27.64
N VAL A 173 -14.17 23.10 27.04
CA VAL A 173 -13.78 21.85 26.34
C VAL A 173 -12.86 22.16 25.15
N PHE A 174 -13.15 23.21 24.39
CA PHE A 174 -12.28 23.64 23.29
C PHE A 174 -10.90 24.10 23.78
N LEU A 175 -10.87 24.98 24.78
CA LEU A 175 -9.61 25.53 25.31
C LEU A 175 -8.73 24.44 25.94
N SER A 176 -9.32 23.54 26.72
CA SER A 176 -8.62 22.39 27.31
C SER A 176 -8.14 21.39 26.25
N GLY A 177 -8.88 21.20 25.15
CA GLY A 177 -8.42 20.45 23.98
C GLY A 177 -7.18 21.08 23.32
N CYS A 178 -7.17 22.39 23.11
CA CYS A 178 -6.02 23.12 22.58
C CYS A 178 -4.79 23.00 23.50
N ILE A 179 -4.99 23.15 24.81
CA ILE A 179 -3.93 22.98 25.82
C ILE A 179 -3.39 21.54 25.76
N PHE A 180 -4.25 20.53 25.67
CA PHE A 180 -3.84 19.14 25.55
C PHE A 180 -2.96 18.90 24.31
N VAL A 181 -3.32 19.45 23.15
CA VAL A 181 -2.51 19.31 21.93
C VAL A 181 -1.16 19.98 22.08
N ILE A 182 -1.12 21.21 22.63
CA ILE A 182 0.14 21.93 22.88
C ILE A 182 1.03 21.14 23.86
N CYS A 183 0.47 20.68 24.98
CA CYS A 183 1.20 19.84 25.94
C CYS A 183 1.69 18.55 25.29
N SER A 184 0.90 17.90 24.45
CA SER A 184 1.30 16.68 23.74
C SER A 184 2.48 16.96 22.80
N ILE A 185 2.44 18.05 22.03
CA ILE A 185 3.54 18.48 21.16
C ILE A 185 4.84 18.73 21.96
N LEU A 186 4.72 19.23 23.19
CA LEU A 186 5.89 19.53 24.03
C LEU A 186 6.41 18.30 24.80
N ILE A 187 5.56 17.34 25.14
CA ILE A 187 5.89 16.21 26.02
C ILE A 187 6.23 14.95 25.23
N VAL A 188 5.47 14.66 24.17
CA VAL A 188 5.58 13.40 23.43
C VAL A 188 6.92 13.29 22.69
N PRO A 189 7.33 14.27 21.85
CA PRO A 189 8.61 14.18 21.13
C PRO A 189 9.85 13.99 22.03
N PRO A 190 10.05 14.75 23.14
CA PRO A 190 11.24 14.56 23.97
C PRO A 190 11.23 13.24 24.74
N ILE A 191 10.06 12.69 25.11
CA ILE A 191 9.98 11.36 25.72
C ILE A 191 10.42 10.29 24.73
N PHE A 192 9.94 10.36 23.47
CA PHE A 192 10.36 9.43 22.43
C PHE A 192 11.85 9.57 22.11
N GLU A 193 12.38 10.78 21.99
CA GLU A 193 13.82 11.01 21.79
C GLU A 193 14.68 10.53 22.98
N TRP A 194 14.16 10.59 24.20
CA TRP A 194 14.85 10.06 25.38
C TRP A 194 14.85 8.53 25.39
N MET A 195 13.73 7.88 25.03
CA MET A 195 13.65 6.42 24.90
C MET A 195 14.58 5.92 23.78
N THR A 196 14.67 6.64 22.66
CA THR A 196 15.52 6.23 21.52
C THR A 196 17.00 6.33 21.83
N LYS A 197 17.45 7.34 22.59
CA LYS A 197 18.86 7.44 23.05
C LYS A 197 19.32 6.25 23.90
N ARG A 198 18.38 5.46 24.43
CA ARG A 198 18.65 4.27 25.24
C ARG A 198 18.64 2.96 24.44
N CYS A 199 18.12 2.97 23.22
CA CYS A 199 18.10 1.82 22.31
C CYS A 199 19.33 1.84 21.40
N ARG A 200 20.11 0.75 21.36
CA ARG A 200 21.24 0.60 20.44
C ARG A 200 20.73 0.23 19.04
N GLU A 201 21.30 0.85 18.00
CA GLU A 201 21.01 0.50 16.60
C GLU A 201 21.26 -1.00 16.36
N GLY A 202 20.20 -1.75 16.02
CA GLY A 202 20.26 -3.15 15.63
C GLY A 202 19.77 -4.17 16.66
N GLU A 203 19.44 -3.78 17.89
CA GLU A 203 18.80 -4.68 18.87
C GLU A 203 17.26 -4.62 18.79
N PRO A 204 16.56 -5.75 19.00
CA PRO A 204 15.10 -5.76 19.02
C PRO A 204 14.58 -4.84 20.13
N VAL A 205 13.55 -4.06 19.83
CA VAL A 205 12.90 -3.16 20.79
C VAL A 205 12.44 -3.97 22.01
N GLU A 206 12.92 -3.61 23.20
CA GLU A 206 12.47 -4.24 24.44
C GLU A 206 10.96 -4.08 24.61
N GLU A 207 10.26 -5.18 24.95
CA GLU A 207 8.79 -5.21 25.10
C GLU A 207 8.29 -4.17 26.11
N MET A 208 9.10 -3.82 27.11
CA MET A 208 8.79 -2.79 28.09
C MET A 208 8.49 -1.42 27.44
N HIS A 209 9.22 -1.04 26.39
CA HIS A 209 9.01 0.25 25.69
C HIS A 209 7.72 0.24 24.85
N VAL A 210 7.38 -0.92 24.27
CA VAL A 210 6.11 -1.12 23.55
C VAL A 210 4.94 -1.02 24.52
N CYS A 211 5.01 -1.72 25.66
CA CYS A 211 3.99 -1.64 26.71
C CYS A 211 3.85 -0.22 27.28
N ALA A 212 4.96 0.47 27.51
CA ALA A 212 4.95 1.86 27.98
C ALA A 212 4.28 2.81 26.98
N THR A 213 4.53 2.63 25.68
CA THR A 213 3.91 3.43 24.61
C THR A 213 2.41 3.15 24.52
N LEU A 214 1.98 1.88 24.55
CA LEU A 214 0.57 1.51 24.57
C LEU A 214 -0.17 2.08 25.80
N ALA A 215 0.47 2.02 26.98
CA ALA A 215 -0.07 2.61 28.20
C ALA A 215 -0.20 4.15 28.09
N ALA A 216 0.79 4.82 27.50
CA ALA A 216 0.74 6.26 27.25
C ALA A 216 -0.37 6.65 26.26
N VAL A 217 -0.61 5.84 25.22
CA VAL A 217 -1.71 6.02 24.27
C VAL A 217 -3.07 5.88 24.97
N LEU A 218 -3.24 4.86 25.82
CA LEU A 218 -4.45 4.70 26.63
C LEU A 218 -4.65 5.86 27.62
N ALA A 219 -3.58 6.33 28.26
CA ALA A 219 -3.63 7.47 29.17
C ALA A 219 -4.03 8.76 28.43
N ALA A 220 -3.49 9.01 27.24
CA ALA A 220 -3.90 10.14 26.40
C ALA A 220 -5.37 10.04 25.97
N GLY A 221 -5.85 8.83 25.66
CA GLY A 221 -7.26 8.60 25.40
C GLY A 221 -8.14 8.90 26.62
N PHE A 222 -7.73 8.46 27.80
CA PHE A 222 -8.43 8.76 29.05
C PHE A 222 -8.47 10.26 29.37
N VAL A 223 -7.34 10.98 29.19
CA VAL A 223 -7.28 12.43 29.41
C VAL A 223 -8.19 13.18 28.44
N THR A 224 -8.23 12.77 27.17
CA THR A 224 -9.12 13.40 26.18
C THR A 224 -10.60 13.13 26.44
N ASP A 225 -10.94 11.93 26.93
CA ASP A 225 -12.29 11.61 27.40
C ASP A 225 -12.71 12.44 28.62
N ALA A 226 -11.80 12.59 29.60
CA ALA A 226 -12.03 13.39 30.79
C ALA A 226 -12.21 14.90 30.50
N ILE A 227 -11.58 15.38 29.42
CA ILE A 227 -11.77 16.76 28.91
C ILE A 227 -13.17 16.96 28.32
N GLY A 228 -13.86 15.88 27.93
CA GLY A 228 -15.15 15.92 27.23
C GLY A 228 -15.03 15.78 25.70
N ASN A 229 -13.84 15.42 25.20
CA ASN A 229 -13.61 15.03 23.80
C ASN A 229 -13.65 13.50 23.68
N HIS A 230 -13.75 12.97 22.45
CA HIS A 230 -13.74 11.51 22.29
C HIS A 230 -12.33 10.93 22.58
N ALA A 231 -12.24 9.85 23.35
CA ALA A 231 -10.99 9.18 23.73
C ALA A 231 -10.04 8.82 22.56
N ILE A 232 -10.57 8.69 21.34
CA ILE A 232 -9.78 8.30 20.17
C ILE A 232 -8.89 9.46 19.69
N PHE A 233 -9.26 10.71 20.02
CA PHE A 233 -8.51 11.90 19.64
C PHE A 233 -7.10 11.92 20.26
N GLY A 234 -6.97 11.59 21.55
CA GLY A 234 -5.66 11.56 22.22
C GLY A 234 -4.72 10.52 21.64
N ALA A 235 -5.26 9.37 21.21
CA ALA A 235 -4.50 8.31 20.57
C ALA A 235 -3.94 8.75 19.21
N PHE A 236 -4.77 9.42 18.42
CA PHE A 236 -4.40 9.94 17.11
C PHE A 236 -3.30 11.02 17.20
N VAL A 237 -3.46 11.98 18.12
CA VAL A 237 -2.47 13.04 18.36
C VAL A 237 -1.12 12.44 18.76
N ASN A 238 -1.11 11.48 19.70
CA ASN A 238 0.12 10.78 20.06
C ASN A 238 0.75 10.06 18.87
N GLY A 239 -0.04 9.39 18.02
CA GLY A 239 0.44 8.69 16.82
C GLY A 239 1.17 9.61 15.86
N ILE A 240 0.63 10.82 15.58
CA ILE A 240 1.28 11.79 14.69
C ILE A 240 2.62 12.29 15.24
N LEU A 241 2.73 12.41 16.57
CA LEU A 241 3.90 12.98 17.24
C LEU A 241 5.05 11.97 17.41
N VAL A 242 4.80 10.68 17.20
CA VAL A 242 5.87 9.67 17.18
C VAL A 242 6.75 9.88 15.94
N PRO A 243 8.08 10.01 16.11
CA PRO A 243 8.98 10.24 14.99
C PRO A 243 9.09 8.99 14.09
N LYS A 244 8.76 9.17 12.81
CA LYS A 244 8.62 8.07 11.81
C LYS A 244 9.92 7.55 11.25
N GLU A 245 10.98 8.34 11.35
CA GLU A 245 12.29 8.07 10.75
C GLU A 245 13.03 6.91 11.45
N TRP A 246 12.42 6.29 12.47
CA TRP A 246 13.05 5.31 13.35
C TRP A 246 12.52 3.88 13.18
N PRO A 247 13.38 2.85 13.32
CA PRO A 247 12.99 1.44 13.32
C PRO A 247 11.91 1.08 14.35
N PHE A 248 11.84 1.85 15.44
CA PHE A 248 10.85 1.68 16.51
C PHE A 248 9.41 1.86 16.03
N ALA A 249 9.14 2.82 15.15
CA ALA A 249 7.79 3.06 14.63
C ALA A 249 7.30 1.86 13.79
N GLY A 250 8.17 1.32 12.94
CA GLY A 250 7.86 0.12 12.15
C GLY A 250 7.60 -1.11 13.01
N ALA A 251 8.45 -1.34 14.02
CA ALA A 251 8.27 -2.45 14.96
C ALA A 251 6.97 -2.34 15.78
N LEU A 252 6.54 -1.12 16.08
CA LEU A 252 5.29 -0.85 16.79
C LEU A 252 4.06 -1.12 15.90
N VAL A 253 4.12 -0.73 14.62
CA VAL A 253 3.08 -1.06 13.63
C VAL A 253 2.96 -2.58 13.49
N GLU A 254 4.07 -3.27 13.20
CA GLU A 254 4.07 -4.71 12.96
C GLU A 254 3.50 -5.52 14.15
N LYS A 255 3.79 -5.12 15.39
CA LYS A 255 3.28 -5.82 16.58
C LYS A 255 1.80 -5.54 16.89
N ILE A 256 1.28 -4.37 16.54
CA ILE A 256 -0.06 -3.93 16.92
C ILE A 256 -1.07 -4.14 15.79
N GLU A 257 -0.65 -4.01 14.53
CA GLU A 257 -1.54 -4.03 13.35
C GLU A 257 -2.33 -5.34 13.26
N ASP A 258 -1.67 -6.48 13.41
CA ASP A 258 -2.34 -7.80 13.34
C ASP A 258 -3.41 -7.96 14.42
N LEU A 259 -3.12 -7.51 15.64
CA LEU A 259 -4.05 -7.56 16.77
C LEU A 259 -5.24 -6.61 16.55
N VAL A 260 -4.97 -5.40 16.07
CA VAL A 260 -5.99 -4.39 15.86
C VAL A 260 -6.90 -4.76 14.69
N SER A 261 -6.32 -5.07 13.53
CA SER A 261 -7.03 -5.38 12.29
C SER A 261 -7.73 -6.74 12.36
N GLY A 262 -7.09 -7.74 12.97
CA GLY A 262 -7.60 -9.10 13.08
C GLY A 262 -8.69 -9.29 14.15
N LEU A 263 -8.55 -8.64 15.32
CA LEU A 263 -9.45 -8.87 16.46
C LEU A 263 -10.28 -7.64 16.82
N PHE A 264 -9.63 -6.54 17.15
CA PHE A 264 -10.30 -5.42 17.81
C PHE A 264 -11.26 -4.63 16.90
N LEU A 265 -10.87 -4.42 15.66
CA LEU A 265 -11.62 -3.57 14.73
C LEU A 265 -12.90 -4.27 14.21
N PRO A 266 -12.91 -5.59 13.93
CA PRO A 266 -14.15 -6.34 13.76
C PRO A 266 -15.07 -6.27 14.98
N LEU A 267 -14.54 -6.42 16.20
CA LEU A 267 -15.34 -6.31 17.44
C LEU A 267 -16.00 -4.94 17.58
N TYR A 268 -15.30 -3.86 17.22
CA TYR A 268 -15.86 -2.52 17.18
C TYR A 268 -17.07 -2.41 16.22
N PHE A 269 -16.94 -2.94 15.01
CA PHE A 269 -18.04 -2.92 14.05
C PHE A 269 -19.22 -3.79 14.47
N VAL A 270 -18.98 -4.93 15.12
CA VAL A 270 -20.04 -5.75 15.72
C VAL A 270 -20.75 -5.00 16.85
N SER A 271 -20.01 -4.41 17.80
CA SER A 271 -20.58 -3.61 18.90
C SER A 271 -21.43 -2.45 18.37
N SER A 272 -20.93 -1.73 17.35
CA SER A 272 -21.68 -0.65 16.69
C SER A 272 -22.96 -1.18 16.04
N GLY A 273 -22.90 -2.29 15.31
CA GLY A 273 -24.07 -2.94 14.71
C GLY A 273 -25.11 -3.41 15.74
N LEU A 274 -24.67 -3.98 16.87
CA LEU A 274 -25.55 -4.45 17.95
C LEU A 274 -26.34 -3.33 18.62
N LYS A 275 -25.88 -2.07 18.56
CA LYS A 275 -26.58 -0.90 19.12
C LYS A 275 -27.66 -0.35 18.19
N ILE A 276 -27.65 -0.74 16.91
CA ILE A 276 -28.61 -0.25 15.93
C ILE A 276 -29.96 -0.94 16.14
N ASN A 277 -30.98 -0.13 16.42
CA ASN A 277 -32.37 -0.57 16.48
C ASN A 277 -33.17 0.04 15.32
N VAL A 278 -33.40 -0.76 14.28
CA VAL A 278 -34.16 -0.37 13.08
C VAL A 278 -35.66 -0.24 13.39
N ALA A 279 -36.16 -0.97 14.38
CA ALA A 279 -37.58 -0.97 14.74
C ALA A 279 -38.04 0.33 15.44
N THR A 280 -37.13 1.10 16.02
CA THR A 280 -37.41 2.44 16.58
C THR A 280 -37.59 3.52 15.53
N ILE A 281 -37.32 3.24 14.24
CA ILE A 281 -37.54 4.17 13.12
C ILE A 281 -39.01 4.06 12.65
N GLN A 282 -39.96 4.25 13.56
CA GLN A 282 -41.39 4.28 13.25
C GLN A 282 -41.94 5.69 13.47
N GLY A 283 -42.01 6.45 12.38
CA GLY A 283 -42.62 7.77 12.35
C GLY A 283 -42.61 8.35 10.94
N LEU A 284 -43.79 8.68 10.40
CA LEU A 284 -43.92 9.41 9.14
C LEU A 284 -43.22 10.80 9.21
N GLN A 285 -42.99 11.31 10.43
CA GLN A 285 -42.15 12.49 10.71
C GLN A 285 -40.65 12.23 10.63
N SER A 286 -40.14 11.03 10.98
CA SER A 286 -38.71 10.67 10.84
C SER A 286 -38.36 10.38 9.37
N TRP A 287 -39.25 9.68 8.66
CA TRP A 287 -39.21 9.60 7.20
C TRP A 287 -39.43 10.96 6.56
N GLY A 288 -40.31 11.79 7.14
CA GLY A 288 -40.55 13.18 6.74
C GLY A 288 -39.31 14.07 6.92
N LEU A 289 -38.53 13.92 7.98
CA LEU A 289 -37.25 14.61 8.20
C LEU A 289 -36.14 14.10 7.27
N LEU A 290 -36.13 12.79 6.95
CA LEU A 290 -35.30 12.22 5.88
C LEU A 290 -35.70 12.72 4.48
N ILE A 291 -36.98 13.05 4.26
CA ILE A 291 -37.50 13.62 3.01
C ILE A 291 -37.37 15.15 2.98
N ILE A 292 -37.42 15.83 4.13
CA ILE A 292 -37.18 17.28 4.27
C ILE A 292 -35.68 17.57 4.14
N SER A 293 -34.81 16.70 4.64
CA SER A 293 -33.37 16.73 4.31
C SER A 293 -33.13 16.46 2.82
N ARG A 294 -33.95 15.63 2.15
CA ARG A 294 -34.00 15.54 0.67
C ARG A 294 -34.50 16.80 -0.03
N LYS A 295 -35.33 17.64 0.60
CA LYS A 295 -35.85 18.89 -0.02
C LYS A 295 -34.94 20.10 0.19
N LYS A 296 -34.17 20.17 1.29
CA LYS A 296 -33.26 21.29 1.58
C LYS A 296 -31.85 21.10 0.98
N MET A 297 -31.48 19.86 0.67
CA MET A 297 -30.30 19.53 -0.12
C MET A 297 -30.70 19.55 -1.60
N ARG A 298 -30.19 20.51 -2.38
CA ARG A 298 -30.47 20.62 -3.83
C ARG A 298 -30.40 19.23 -4.49
N PRO A 299 -31.31 18.88 -5.42
CA PRO A 299 -31.37 17.55 -6.04
C PRO A 299 -30.07 17.16 -6.77
N SER A 300 -29.18 18.12 -7.06
CA SER A 300 -27.84 17.85 -7.56
C SER A 300 -26.89 17.20 -6.55
N GLY A 301 -27.13 17.30 -5.24
CA GLY A 301 -26.24 16.75 -4.19
C GLY A 301 -26.59 15.33 -3.77
N PHE A 302 -27.86 15.01 -3.58
CA PHE A 302 -28.28 13.66 -3.15
C PHE A 302 -28.36 12.68 -4.32
N VAL A 303 -28.78 13.15 -5.50
CA VAL A 303 -28.59 12.36 -6.73
C VAL A 303 -27.10 12.24 -7.00
N ALA A 304 -26.26 13.26 -6.88
CA ALA A 304 -24.81 13.05 -7.03
C ALA A 304 -24.25 12.07 -6.00
N ILE A 305 -24.65 12.06 -4.72
CA ILE A 305 -24.10 11.11 -3.74
C ILE A 305 -24.60 9.68 -3.98
N PHE A 306 -25.90 9.48 -4.21
CA PHE A 306 -26.43 8.14 -4.49
C PHE A 306 -25.99 7.65 -5.87
N PHE A 307 -25.88 8.54 -6.87
CA PHE A 307 -25.34 8.28 -8.20
C PHE A 307 -23.81 8.17 -8.18
N LEU A 308 -23.07 8.75 -7.23
CA LEU A 308 -21.63 8.52 -7.01
C LEU A 308 -21.36 7.21 -6.27
N ILE A 309 -22.26 6.78 -5.38
CA ILE A 309 -22.22 5.46 -4.74
C ILE A 309 -22.65 4.38 -5.75
N PHE A 310 -23.65 4.65 -6.59
CA PHE A 310 -24.04 3.76 -7.68
C PHE A 310 -23.04 3.79 -8.84
N LEU A 311 -22.38 4.92 -9.13
CA LEU A 311 -21.23 4.98 -10.04
C LEU A 311 -19.96 4.41 -9.41
N SER A 312 -19.76 4.40 -8.09
CA SER A 312 -18.60 3.71 -7.52
C SER A 312 -18.78 2.19 -7.54
N VAL A 313 -20.02 1.70 -7.43
CA VAL A 313 -20.37 0.28 -7.64
C VAL A 313 -20.48 -0.09 -9.13
N SER A 314 -20.91 0.84 -10.00
CA SER A 314 -20.99 0.64 -11.46
C SER A 314 -19.72 1.08 -12.22
N SER A 315 -18.73 1.69 -11.55
CA SER A 315 -17.38 1.95 -12.10
C SER A 315 -16.41 0.83 -11.77
N ALA A 316 -16.89 -0.23 -11.10
CA ALA A 316 -16.22 -1.52 -11.05
C ALA A 316 -16.51 -2.36 -12.33
N TYR A 317 -17.04 -1.76 -13.40
CA TYR A 317 -16.69 -2.24 -14.74
C TYR A 317 -15.25 -1.82 -14.99
N PRO A 318 -14.38 -2.72 -15.49
CA PRO A 318 -12.96 -2.44 -15.65
C PRO A 318 -12.83 -1.21 -16.53
N GLY A 319 -12.54 -0.06 -15.90
CA GLY A 319 -12.19 1.16 -16.60
C GLY A 319 -11.10 0.76 -17.57
N TRP A 320 -11.36 1.00 -18.87
CA TRP A 320 -10.45 0.67 -19.96
C TRP A 320 -9.02 0.71 -19.47
N LYS A 321 -8.36 -0.46 -19.43
CA LYS A 321 -6.95 -0.60 -19.11
C LYS A 321 -6.27 0.59 -19.79
N LYS A 322 -5.70 1.52 -19.02
CA LYS A 322 -4.88 2.58 -19.60
C LYS A 322 -3.84 1.83 -20.41
N GLN A 323 -4.01 1.81 -21.72
CA GLN A 323 -3.02 1.26 -22.61
C GLN A 323 -1.84 2.20 -22.49
N TYR A 324 -0.88 1.81 -21.66
CA TYR A 324 0.41 2.46 -21.62
C TYR A 324 0.95 2.38 -23.05
N LYS A 325 1.03 3.54 -23.71
CA LYS A 325 1.66 3.62 -25.02
C LYS A 325 3.16 3.67 -24.78
N PRO A 326 3.95 2.78 -25.40
CA PRO A 326 5.39 2.84 -25.25
C PRO A 326 5.92 4.15 -25.83
N CYS A 327 6.84 4.80 -25.12
CA CYS A 327 7.51 6.02 -25.58
C CYS A 327 8.51 5.72 -26.69
N LYS A 328 9.15 4.54 -26.63
CA LYS A 328 10.08 4.04 -27.63
C LYS A 328 9.92 2.52 -27.76
N GLN A 329 10.09 2.01 -28.97
CA GLN A 329 10.04 0.58 -29.25
C GLN A 329 11.24 0.21 -30.15
N LEU A 330 11.93 -0.87 -29.80
CA LEU A 330 13.02 -1.43 -30.59
C LEU A 330 12.81 -2.93 -30.78
N VAL A 331 13.12 -3.42 -31.98
CA VAL A 331 13.11 -4.86 -32.27
C VAL A 331 14.52 -5.24 -32.68
N LEU A 332 15.10 -6.17 -31.94
CA LEU A 332 16.46 -6.64 -32.13
C LEU A 332 16.47 -8.17 -32.24
N TYR A 333 17.41 -8.72 -32.99
CA TYR A 333 17.64 -10.15 -33.09
C TYR A 333 18.94 -10.49 -32.41
N PHE A 334 18.85 -11.44 -31.49
CA PHE A 334 19.94 -11.95 -30.68
C PHE A 334 20.28 -13.37 -31.15
N HIS A 335 21.57 -13.64 -31.35
CA HIS A 335 22.06 -14.88 -31.93
C HIS A 335 23.06 -15.58 -30.99
N ASP A 336 22.59 -16.58 -30.26
CA ASP A 336 23.41 -17.37 -29.34
C ASP A 336 23.98 -18.61 -30.06
N ILE A 337 25.30 -18.80 -29.97
CA ILE A 337 26.03 -19.96 -30.50
C ILE A 337 26.80 -20.61 -29.35
N ILE A 338 26.25 -21.65 -28.76
CA ILE A 338 26.85 -22.38 -27.63
C ILE A 338 28.03 -23.23 -28.10
N TYR A 339 29.13 -23.19 -27.34
CA TYR A 339 30.29 -24.05 -27.54
C TYR A 339 29.95 -25.52 -27.27
N ASN A 340 30.12 -26.36 -28.29
CA ASN A 340 29.80 -27.80 -28.26
C ASN A 340 31.03 -28.72 -28.22
N GLY A 341 32.23 -28.16 -28.00
CA GLY A 341 33.50 -28.90 -28.05
C GLY A 341 34.22 -28.87 -29.40
N GLN A 342 33.50 -28.62 -30.51
CA GLN A 342 34.05 -28.68 -31.87
C GLN A 342 34.02 -27.32 -32.61
N ASN A 343 33.19 -26.38 -32.15
CA ASN A 343 32.94 -25.09 -32.80
C ASN A 343 33.66 -23.89 -32.14
N ALA A 344 34.86 -24.10 -31.57
CA ALA A 344 35.58 -23.08 -30.78
C ALA A 344 35.79 -21.74 -31.52
N ALA A 345 35.97 -21.77 -32.84
CA ALA A 345 36.18 -20.56 -33.64
C ALA A 345 34.90 -19.73 -33.84
N ASN A 346 33.73 -20.36 -33.78
CA ASN A 346 32.44 -19.72 -34.09
C ASN A 346 31.54 -19.53 -32.86
N ALA A 347 31.85 -20.18 -31.74
CA ALA A 347 31.04 -20.11 -30.53
C ALA A 347 31.09 -18.71 -29.90
N THR A 348 29.93 -18.22 -29.49
CA THR A 348 29.73 -16.91 -28.83
C THR A 348 29.24 -17.05 -27.40
N ALA A 349 28.84 -18.26 -27.00
CA ALA A 349 28.51 -18.63 -25.63
C ALA A 349 29.22 -19.91 -25.18
N ALA A 350 29.37 -20.06 -23.87
CA ALA A 350 29.99 -21.23 -23.26
C ALA A 350 29.37 -21.55 -21.89
N ILE A 351 29.24 -22.85 -21.60
CA ILE A 351 28.82 -23.34 -20.29
C ILE A 351 30.02 -23.24 -19.34
N VAL A 352 29.88 -22.45 -18.29
CA VAL A 352 30.93 -22.19 -17.29
C VAL A 352 30.73 -22.97 -16.00
N ALA A 353 29.50 -23.41 -15.72
CA ALA A 353 29.20 -24.26 -14.59
C ALA A 353 28.13 -25.30 -14.97
N ALA A 354 28.27 -26.49 -14.37
CA ALA A 354 27.33 -27.59 -14.51
C ALA A 354 27.32 -28.41 -13.21
N PRO A 355 26.28 -29.23 -12.95
CA PRO A 355 26.26 -30.16 -11.83
C PRO A 355 27.46 -31.11 -11.80
N GLU A 356 27.80 -31.61 -10.61
CA GLU A 356 28.91 -32.53 -10.43
C GLU A 356 28.76 -33.78 -11.32
N GLY A 357 29.79 -34.06 -12.13
CA GLY A 357 29.78 -35.17 -13.11
C GLY A 357 29.20 -34.83 -14.48
N ALA A 358 28.69 -33.62 -14.71
CA ALA A 358 28.25 -33.16 -16.02
C ALA A 358 29.40 -32.56 -16.86
N ASN A 359 29.23 -32.58 -18.19
CA ASN A 359 30.19 -31.98 -19.12
C ASN A 359 29.94 -30.47 -19.29
N LEU A 360 30.99 -29.71 -19.58
CA LEU A 360 30.90 -28.27 -19.90
C LEU A 360 30.72 -28.00 -21.40
N THR A 361 30.66 -29.04 -22.22
CA THR A 361 30.46 -28.95 -23.68
C THR A 361 29.06 -29.37 -24.12
N ILE A 362 28.29 -29.98 -23.22
CA ILE A 362 26.94 -30.49 -23.49
C ILE A 362 26.09 -30.13 -22.27
N LEU A 363 24.91 -29.58 -22.49
CA LEU A 363 23.98 -29.25 -21.41
C LEU A 363 23.60 -30.53 -20.63
N ALA A 364 23.48 -30.40 -19.30
CA ALA A 364 23.25 -31.55 -18.42
C ALA A 364 21.88 -32.21 -18.65
N GLY A 365 21.76 -33.51 -18.36
CA GLY A 365 20.46 -34.18 -18.38
C GLY A 365 19.48 -33.60 -17.34
N GLN A 366 18.18 -33.89 -17.50
CA GLN A 366 17.09 -33.38 -16.64
C GLN A 366 16.89 -31.85 -16.68
N PHE A 367 16.37 -31.35 -17.81
CA PHE A 367 16.04 -29.93 -18.02
C PHE A 367 17.22 -28.95 -17.86
N HIS A 368 18.46 -29.45 -17.95
CA HIS A 368 19.70 -28.68 -17.80
C HIS A 368 19.88 -28.01 -16.44
N PHE A 369 19.18 -28.49 -15.41
CA PHE A 369 19.20 -27.90 -14.07
C PHE A 369 20.64 -27.72 -13.55
N GLY A 370 20.96 -26.50 -13.11
CA GLY A 370 22.27 -26.15 -12.56
C GLY A 370 23.33 -25.79 -13.59
N ASN A 371 23.02 -25.82 -14.89
CA ASN A 371 23.90 -25.23 -15.91
C ASN A 371 23.88 -23.70 -15.82
N ILE A 372 25.08 -23.10 -15.93
CA ILE A 372 25.27 -21.66 -16.11
C ILE A 372 26.05 -21.48 -17.40
N ALA A 373 25.50 -20.70 -18.32
CA ALA A 373 26.18 -20.29 -19.54
C ALA A 373 26.39 -18.78 -19.54
N VAL A 374 27.55 -18.36 -20.03
CA VAL A 374 27.86 -16.95 -20.31
C VAL A 374 27.93 -16.77 -21.80
N PHE A 375 27.52 -15.60 -22.26
CA PHE A 375 27.43 -15.29 -23.68
C PHE A 375 27.84 -13.85 -23.99
N ASP A 376 28.44 -13.68 -25.16
CA ASP A 376 28.76 -12.40 -25.78
C ASP A 376 28.38 -12.49 -27.26
N ASP A 377 27.11 -12.26 -27.53
CA ASP A 377 26.46 -12.62 -28.78
C ASP A 377 26.23 -11.40 -29.68
N PRO A 378 26.36 -11.55 -31.02
CA PRO A 378 26.04 -10.49 -31.95
C PRO A 378 24.54 -10.17 -31.95
N ILE A 379 24.23 -8.88 -32.01
CA ILE A 379 22.87 -8.36 -32.17
C ILE A 379 22.72 -7.75 -33.57
N THR A 380 21.64 -8.10 -34.28
CA THR A 380 21.30 -7.57 -35.61
C THR A 380 19.91 -6.93 -35.63
N LEU A 381 19.62 -6.13 -36.66
CA LEU A 381 18.29 -5.53 -36.89
C LEU A 381 17.33 -6.46 -37.62
N ASP A 382 17.88 -7.47 -38.30
CA ASP A 382 17.17 -8.46 -39.09
C ASP A 382 17.51 -9.88 -38.61
N ASN A 383 16.82 -10.87 -39.15
CA ASN A 383 16.94 -12.26 -38.74
C ASN A 383 18.21 -12.97 -39.25
N ASN A 384 19.07 -12.28 -40.00
CA ASN A 384 20.25 -12.85 -40.64
C ASN A 384 21.50 -12.64 -39.78
N LEU A 385 22.14 -13.74 -39.39
CA LEU A 385 23.37 -13.75 -38.58
C LEU A 385 24.54 -13.00 -39.24
N HIS A 386 24.57 -12.96 -40.58
CA HIS A 386 25.67 -12.34 -41.33
C HIS A 386 25.47 -10.84 -41.59
N SER A 387 24.35 -10.27 -41.15
CA SER A 387 24.11 -8.83 -41.24
C SER A 387 25.04 -8.06 -40.30
N PRO A 388 25.35 -6.78 -40.61
CA PRO A 388 26.24 -5.98 -39.78
C PRO A 388 25.67 -5.87 -38.35
N PRO A 389 26.44 -6.24 -37.31
CA PRO A 389 25.95 -6.21 -35.95
C PRO A 389 25.78 -4.76 -35.48
N VAL A 390 24.66 -4.47 -34.83
CA VAL A 390 24.38 -3.17 -34.20
C VAL A 390 24.88 -3.08 -32.76
N GLY A 391 25.26 -4.21 -32.19
CA GLY A 391 25.78 -4.30 -30.83
C GLY A 391 26.07 -5.74 -30.42
N ARG A 392 26.30 -5.90 -29.11
CA ARG A 392 26.59 -7.18 -28.47
C ARG A 392 25.69 -7.40 -27.27
N ALA A 393 25.21 -8.62 -27.08
CA ALA A 393 24.44 -9.02 -25.92
C ALA A 393 25.36 -9.77 -24.97
N GLN A 394 25.54 -9.22 -23.77
CA GLN A 394 26.53 -9.68 -22.81
C GLN A 394 25.85 -10.06 -21.51
N GLY A 395 26.00 -11.30 -21.08
CA GLY A 395 25.39 -11.75 -19.83
C GLY A 395 25.50 -13.24 -19.58
N MET A 396 24.54 -13.73 -18.82
CA MET A 396 24.46 -15.14 -18.47
C MET A 396 23.00 -15.60 -18.38
N TYR A 397 22.82 -16.91 -18.56
CA TYR A 397 21.58 -17.58 -18.19
C TYR A 397 21.84 -18.78 -17.31
N ILE A 398 20.93 -18.99 -16.37
CA ILE A 398 21.00 -20.02 -15.34
C ILE A 398 19.77 -20.90 -15.46
N TYR A 399 19.96 -22.20 -15.68
CA TYR A 399 18.87 -23.16 -15.68
C TYR A 399 18.50 -23.52 -14.23
N ASP A 400 17.39 -22.98 -13.75
CA ASP A 400 17.07 -22.86 -12.33
C ASP A 400 15.97 -23.82 -11.83
N THR A 401 15.27 -24.51 -12.74
CA THR A 401 14.19 -25.45 -12.35
C THR A 401 14.49 -26.90 -12.68
N LYS A 402 14.02 -27.82 -11.81
CA LYS A 402 14.19 -29.27 -11.97
C LYS A 402 13.06 -29.97 -12.75
N ASN A 403 11.94 -29.28 -12.92
CA ASN A 403 10.70 -29.89 -13.40
C ASN A 403 10.25 -29.34 -14.75
N THR A 404 10.86 -28.26 -15.22
CA THR A 404 10.44 -27.49 -16.40
C THR A 404 11.67 -26.94 -17.11
N PHE A 405 11.55 -26.69 -18.41
CA PHE A 405 12.62 -26.06 -19.18
C PHE A 405 12.54 -24.54 -19.03
N THR A 406 13.15 -24.00 -17.98
CA THR A 406 13.22 -22.57 -17.69
C THR A 406 14.65 -22.15 -17.46
N ALA A 407 14.95 -20.91 -17.83
CA ALA A 407 16.19 -20.26 -17.46
C ALA A 407 15.90 -18.91 -16.81
N TRP A 408 16.76 -18.48 -15.90
CA TRP A 408 16.80 -17.10 -15.44
C TRP A 408 17.84 -16.34 -16.27
N LEU A 409 17.43 -15.25 -16.90
CA LEU A 409 18.27 -14.44 -17.78
C LEU A 409 18.71 -13.16 -17.05
N GLY A 410 20.00 -12.85 -17.14
CA GLY A 410 20.56 -11.58 -16.71
C GLY A 410 21.61 -11.12 -17.72
N PHE A 411 21.26 -10.14 -18.55
CA PHE A 411 22.12 -9.69 -19.64
C PHE A 411 21.90 -8.22 -20.00
N THR A 412 22.83 -7.68 -20.78
CA THR A 412 22.80 -6.30 -21.24
C THR A 412 23.07 -6.25 -22.74
N PHE A 413 22.26 -5.50 -23.48
CA PHE A 413 22.56 -5.13 -24.85
C PHE A 413 23.48 -3.91 -24.83
N ALA A 414 24.72 -4.08 -25.27
CA ALA A 414 25.69 -3.02 -25.52
C ALA A 414 25.59 -2.60 -26.99
N LEU A 415 24.91 -1.49 -27.24
CA LEU A 415 24.67 -0.95 -28.58
C LEU A 415 25.75 0.09 -28.91
N ASN A 416 26.37 -0.09 -30.07
CA ASN A 416 27.40 0.81 -30.59
C ASN A 416 27.21 1.00 -32.09
N SER A 417 26.00 1.42 -32.48
CA SER A 417 25.67 1.72 -33.87
C SER A 417 25.55 3.23 -34.09
N THR A 418 25.43 3.65 -35.34
CA THR A 418 25.20 5.07 -35.68
C THR A 418 23.84 5.59 -35.19
N GLU A 419 22.87 4.70 -34.96
CA GLU A 419 21.51 5.08 -34.56
C GLU A 419 21.29 5.02 -33.04
N HIS A 420 21.97 4.08 -32.36
CA HIS A 420 21.78 3.83 -30.93
C HIS A 420 23.12 3.57 -30.25
N GLN A 421 23.42 4.41 -29.25
CA GLN A 421 24.63 4.31 -28.45
C GLN A 421 24.28 4.19 -26.96
N GLY A 422 24.78 3.13 -26.32
CA GLY A 422 24.59 2.93 -24.88
C GLY A 422 24.29 1.48 -24.52
N THR A 423 23.67 1.29 -23.36
CA THR A 423 23.35 -0.05 -22.86
C THR A 423 21.89 -0.17 -22.44
N ILE A 424 21.32 -1.36 -22.57
CA ILE A 424 20.00 -1.71 -22.05
C ILE A 424 20.14 -3.00 -21.24
N SER A 425 19.79 -2.97 -19.96
CA SER A 425 19.94 -4.11 -19.06
C SER A 425 18.60 -4.81 -18.82
N PHE A 426 18.63 -6.13 -18.86
CA PHE A 426 17.46 -7.00 -18.74
C PHE A 426 17.64 -8.00 -17.61
N ILE A 427 16.54 -8.33 -16.94
CA ILE A 427 16.50 -9.36 -15.92
C ILE A 427 15.13 -10.04 -15.91
N GLY A 428 15.09 -11.37 -15.80
CA GLY A 428 13.81 -12.07 -15.70
C GLY A 428 13.90 -13.57 -15.89
N ALA A 429 12.82 -14.25 -15.54
CA ALA A 429 12.64 -15.65 -15.84
C ALA A 429 12.19 -15.83 -17.30
N ASP A 430 12.78 -16.81 -17.97
CA ASP A 430 12.53 -17.20 -19.35
C ASP A 430 12.02 -18.64 -19.39
N PRO A 431 10.69 -18.84 -19.38
CA PRO A 431 10.10 -20.14 -19.56
C PRO A 431 10.16 -20.54 -21.04
N ILE A 432 11.28 -21.09 -21.48
CA ILE A 432 11.65 -21.31 -22.89
C ILE A 432 10.56 -22.05 -23.70
N LEU A 433 9.74 -22.90 -23.08
CA LEU A 433 8.63 -23.61 -23.73
C LEU A 433 7.45 -22.71 -24.16
N VAL A 434 7.39 -21.47 -23.66
CA VAL A 434 6.34 -20.50 -24.01
C VAL A 434 6.79 -19.70 -25.24
N LYS A 435 5.88 -19.48 -26.20
CA LYS A 435 6.20 -18.84 -27.49
C LYS A 435 6.68 -17.39 -27.37
N SER A 436 6.15 -16.63 -26.42
CA SER A 436 6.48 -15.22 -26.16
C SER A 436 6.61 -15.00 -24.67
N ARG A 437 7.70 -14.35 -24.26
CA ARG A 437 8.14 -14.30 -22.86
C ARG A 437 8.53 -12.88 -22.52
N ASP A 438 7.98 -12.34 -21.45
CA ASP A 438 8.22 -10.95 -21.06
C ASP A 438 9.27 -10.89 -19.94
N ILE A 439 10.37 -10.20 -20.20
CA ILE A 439 11.40 -9.90 -19.20
C ILE A 439 11.48 -8.39 -18.95
N SER A 440 11.98 -8.02 -17.76
CA SER A 440 11.99 -6.63 -17.33
C SER A 440 13.22 -5.90 -17.87
N VAL A 441 13.01 -4.70 -18.39
CA VAL A 441 14.09 -3.74 -18.67
C VAL A 441 14.33 -2.92 -17.40
N VAL A 442 15.47 -3.15 -16.75
CA VAL A 442 15.76 -2.59 -15.41
C VAL A 442 16.49 -1.25 -15.46
N GLY A 443 17.10 -0.91 -16.60
CA GLY A 443 17.82 0.34 -16.79
C GLY A 443 18.68 0.32 -18.04
N GLY A 444 19.47 1.37 -18.18
CA GLY A 444 20.38 1.54 -19.31
C GLY A 444 21.27 2.76 -19.15
N THR A 445 22.21 2.92 -20.08
CA THR A 445 23.13 4.06 -20.19
C THR A 445 23.12 4.64 -21.60
N GLY A 446 23.71 5.82 -21.81
CA GLY A 446 23.71 6.50 -23.10
C GLY A 446 22.30 6.95 -23.50
N ASP A 447 21.88 6.63 -24.73
CA ASP A 447 20.55 6.94 -25.27
C ASP A 447 19.39 6.29 -24.50
N PHE A 448 19.70 5.32 -23.63
CA PHE A 448 18.73 4.59 -22.81
C PHE A 448 18.94 4.84 -21.31
N PHE A 449 19.54 5.99 -20.96
CA PHE A 449 19.77 6.36 -19.56
C PHE A 449 18.50 6.22 -18.73
N MET A 450 18.54 5.39 -17.68
CA MET A 450 17.43 5.15 -16.74
C MET A 450 16.11 4.66 -17.36
N HIS A 451 16.11 4.23 -18.63
CA HIS A 451 14.90 3.77 -19.29
C HIS A 451 14.37 2.47 -18.67
N ARG A 452 13.04 2.35 -18.55
CA ARG A 452 12.35 1.14 -18.05
C ARG A 452 11.24 0.69 -18.96
N GLY A 453 11.01 -0.62 -18.98
CA GLY A 453 10.16 -1.23 -19.99
C GLY A 453 10.01 -2.74 -19.83
N ILE A 454 9.38 -3.33 -20.85
CA ILE A 454 9.20 -4.77 -21.00
C ILE A 454 9.86 -5.19 -22.31
N ALA A 455 10.63 -6.26 -22.28
CA ALA A 455 11.18 -6.89 -23.47
C ALA A 455 10.49 -8.23 -23.68
N THR A 456 9.76 -8.34 -24.80
CA THR A 456 9.11 -9.58 -25.20
C THR A 456 10.06 -10.39 -26.08
N ILE A 457 10.56 -11.49 -25.54
CA ILE A 457 11.43 -12.45 -26.21
C ILE A 457 10.57 -13.49 -26.92
N MET A 458 10.90 -13.78 -28.17
CA MET A 458 10.29 -14.84 -28.97
C MET A 458 11.40 -15.70 -29.57
N THR A 459 11.31 -17.02 -29.40
CA THR A 459 12.21 -17.94 -30.11
C THR A 459 11.81 -17.97 -31.58
N ASP A 460 12.70 -17.48 -32.45
CA ASP A 460 12.43 -17.37 -33.88
C ASP A 460 12.92 -18.60 -34.65
N SER A 461 14.13 -19.08 -34.34
CA SER A 461 14.67 -20.35 -34.84
C SER A 461 15.68 -20.94 -33.86
N PHE A 462 15.85 -22.25 -33.87
CA PHE A 462 16.93 -22.93 -33.16
C PHE A 462 17.42 -24.12 -33.99
N GLU A 463 18.71 -24.43 -33.89
CA GLU A 463 19.32 -25.61 -34.52
C GLU A 463 19.97 -26.46 -33.43
N GLY A 464 19.23 -27.48 -32.97
CA GLY A 464 19.62 -28.30 -31.83
C GLY A 464 19.82 -27.47 -30.55
N ASP A 465 20.83 -27.83 -29.77
CA ASP A 465 21.24 -27.12 -28.55
C ASP A 465 22.43 -26.17 -28.79
N VAL A 466 22.76 -25.89 -30.06
CA VAL A 466 23.98 -25.16 -30.43
C VAL A 466 23.67 -23.74 -30.86
N TYR A 467 22.58 -23.53 -31.59
CA TYR A 467 22.23 -22.20 -32.12
C TYR A 467 20.81 -21.81 -31.73
N PHE A 468 20.66 -20.62 -31.16
CA PHE A 468 19.37 -20.02 -30.83
C PHE A 468 19.28 -18.61 -31.39
N ARG A 469 18.20 -18.33 -32.13
CA ARG A 469 17.84 -16.99 -32.57
C ARG A 469 16.62 -16.52 -31.79
N LEU A 470 16.79 -15.44 -31.03
CA LEU A 470 15.72 -14.81 -30.29
C LEU A 470 15.40 -13.45 -30.91
N ARG A 471 14.12 -13.22 -31.19
CA ARG A 471 13.59 -11.90 -31.51
C ARG A 471 13.18 -11.22 -30.22
N VAL A 472 13.74 -10.05 -29.94
CA VAL A 472 13.47 -9.28 -28.72
C VAL A 472 12.77 -7.98 -29.08
N ASP A 473 11.50 -7.86 -28.73
CA ASP A 473 10.68 -6.66 -28.88
C ASP A 473 10.69 -5.85 -27.58
N VAL A 474 11.52 -4.82 -27.52
CA VAL A 474 11.73 -3.96 -26.35
C VAL A 474 10.79 -2.76 -26.41
N LYS A 475 9.90 -2.66 -25.43
CA LYS A 475 8.96 -1.54 -25.27
C LYS A 475 9.29 -0.75 -24.02
N PHE A 476 9.65 0.50 -24.19
CA PHE A 476 9.93 1.42 -23.09
C PHE A 476 8.67 2.17 -22.68
N TYR A 477 8.40 2.21 -21.38
CA TYR A 477 7.28 2.94 -20.79
C TYR A 477 7.73 4.14 -19.96
N GLU A 478 8.97 4.11 -19.46
CA GLU A 478 9.63 5.25 -18.81
C GLU A 478 10.86 5.61 -19.65
N CYS A 479 10.80 6.74 -20.34
CA CYS A 479 11.90 7.33 -21.09
C CYS A 479 12.33 8.63 -20.37
N TRP A 480 13.63 8.86 -20.27
CA TRP A 480 14.21 10.02 -19.56
C TRP A 480 14.92 10.97 -20.51
#